data_AF-A0A928LI58-F1
#
_entry.id   AF-A0A928LI58-F1
#
_cell.length_a   1.000
_cell.length_b   1.000
_cell.length_c   1.000
_cell.angle_alpha   90.00
_cell.angle_beta   90.00
_cell.angle_gamma   90.00
#
_symmetry.space_group_name_H-M   'P 1'
#
loop_
_entity.id
_entity.type
_entity.pdbx_description
1 polymer ?
#
loop_
_entity_poly.entity_id
_entity_poly.type
_entity_poly.pdbx_seq_one_letter_code
_entity_poly.pdbx_strand_id
1 'polypeptide(L)'
;MTNLKKNIDHYMNLKGIKMYSHLLVNIAHELGIKGQEAYKFANNEKSNFSKMLKGKRPLKYEFIIPLEKIFGVSLARLMDEDAYKLPIEKENVPFNKGFRYYAYLDDPQLYKNEFNLLLANDGKPIITQTDEFGKTFLDYVVEYHSVNGVRYLYEEYGIKLKWFYNQFEFRKDKGITWINFENSIEFARLVASMKDVELFNSIYDSYNMFFACGYYDVDGCIFANNDFLELILDNDEIFNSIFEEKSYVFELSNSAKRKKQVESITYNSINPIINTCLSYALKHLDKYKQRAIEILKFGIDYNRKKATNIDFSDYYICNELGALKKFKDEDFYELIIFADIETSDTEIKALISQLPKFNKY
;
A
#
# COMPACT_ATOMS: atom_id res chain seq x y z
N MET A 1 50.01 0.93 0.27
CA MET A 1 49.02 1.05 -0.84
C MET A 1 47.82 1.74 -0.22
N THR A 2 47.35 2.89 -0.74
CA THR A 2 46.27 3.66 -0.07
C THR A 2 44.94 2.92 -0.14
N ASN A 3 44.06 3.22 0.81
CA ASN A 3 42.72 2.64 0.90
C ASN A 3 41.91 2.90 -0.39
N LEU A 4 42.00 4.13 -0.91
CA LEU A 4 41.42 4.51 -2.20
C LEU A 4 41.82 3.59 -3.36
N LYS A 5 43.09 3.21 -3.47
CA LYS A 5 43.53 2.30 -4.54
C LYS A 5 42.98 0.89 -4.35
N LYS A 6 43.03 0.36 -3.13
CA LYS A 6 42.49 -0.98 -2.84
C LYS A 6 41.00 -1.06 -3.18
N ASN A 7 40.23 -0.04 -2.81
CA ASN A 7 38.80 0.01 -3.07
C ASN A 7 38.50 0.20 -4.56
N ILE A 8 39.21 1.09 -5.26
CA ILE A 8 39.05 1.24 -6.72
C ILE A 8 39.38 -0.07 -7.44
N ASP A 9 40.44 -0.78 -7.03
CA ASP A 9 40.80 -2.08 -7.62
C ASP A 9 39.70 -3.13 -7.41
N HIS A 10 39.12 -3.15 -6.22
CA HIS A 10 38.00 -4.02 -5.89
C HIS A 10 36.77 -3.75 -6.78
N TYR A 11 36.34 -2.49 -6.87
CA TYR A 11 35.17 -2.13 -7.70
C TYR A 11 35.43 -2.27 -9.20
N MET A 12 36.66 -2.03 -9.67
CA MET A 12 37.03 -2.33 -11.05
C MET A 12 36.88 -3.81 -11.37
N ASN A 13 37.26 -4.72 -10.45
CA ASN A 13 37.05 -6.16 -10.62
C ASN A 13 35.55 -6.50 -10.67
N LEU A 14 34.74 -5.94 -9.76
CA LEU A 14 33.29 -6.17 -9.75
C LEU A 14 32.58 -5.68 -11.03
N LYS A 15 33.01 -4.53 -11.57
CA LYS A 15 32.45 -3.94 -12.79
C LYS A 15 33.09 -4.49 -14.08
N GLY A 16 34.01 -5.45 -13.99
CA GLY A 16 34.72 -6.01 -15.15
C GLY A 16 35.66 -5.01 -15.87
N ILE A 17 36.07 -3.93 -15.21
CA ILE A 17 36.97 -2.91 -15.77
C ILE A 17 38.41 -3.39 -15.64
N LYS A 18 38.97 -3.90 -16.74
CA LYS A 18 40.27 -4.59 -16.74
C LYS A 18 41.50 -3.69 -16.49
N MET A 19 41.40 -2.38 -16.77
CA MET A 19 42.56 -1.47 -16.73
C MET A 19 42.16 -0.07 -16.26
N TYR A 20 43.05 0.64 -15.55
CA TYR A 20 42.79 2.03 -15.15
C TYR A 20 42.61 2.98 -16.34
N SER A 21 43.20 2.67 -17.49
CA SER A 21 42.95 3.44 -18.72
C SER A 21 41.48 3.33 -19.15
N HIS A 22 40.84 2.17 -18.99
CA HIS A 22 39.41 2.02 -19.25
C HIS A 22 38.57 2.78 -18.24
N LEU A 23 38.96 2.76 -16.95
CA LEU A 23 38.29 3.57 -15.93
C LEU A 23 38.38 5.07 -16.27
N LEU A 24 39.54 5.56 -16.70
CA LEU A 24 39.72 6.96 -17.09
C LEU A 24 38.91 7.33 -18.35
N VAL A 25 38.72 6.41 -19.29
CA VAL A 25 37.81 6.61 -20.44
C VAL A 25 36.35 6.70 -19.96
N ASN A 26 35.92 5.84 -19.04
CA ASN A 26 34.58 5.93 -18.46
C ASN A 26 34.37 7.25 -17.71
N ILE A 27 35.37 7.72 -16.96
CA ILE A 27 35.33 9.04 -16.30
C ILE A 27 35.19 10.15 -17.34
N ALA A 28 35.94 10.08 -18.44
CA ALA A 28 35.84 11.06 -19.53
C ALA A 28 34.42 11.12 -20.12
N HIS A 29 33.78 9.96 -20.33
CA HIS A 29 32.40 9.89 -20.83
C HIS A 29 31.40 10.54 -19.85
N GLU A 30 31.53 10.28 -18.55
CA GLU A 30 30.69 10.92 -17.52
C GLU A 30 30.90 12.44 -17.43
N LEU A 31 32.08 12.92 -17.82
CA LEU A 31 32.40 14.34 -17.97
C LEU A 31 31.92 14.94 -19.30
N GLY A 32 31.24 14.15 -20.14
CA GLY A 32 30.73 14.59 -21.44
C GLY A 32 31.75 14.58 -22.58
N ILE A 33 32.97 14.10 -22.35
CA ILE A 33 34.02 13.99 -23.37
C ILE A 33 33.76 12.73 -24.19
N LYS A 34 33.65 12.86 -25.52
CA LYS A 34 33.25 11.74 -26.41
C LYS A 34 34.33 11.39 -27.43
N GLY A 35 34.24 10.18 -27.99
CA GLY A 35 35.08 9.74 -29.10
C GLY A 35 36.57 9.67 -28.77
N GLN A 36 37.43 10.01 -29.73
CA GLN A 36 38.90 9.94 -29.59
C GLN A 36 39.46 10.86 -28.48
N GLU A 37 38.73 11.89 -28.08
CA GLU A 37 39.14 12.81 -27.03
C GLU A 37 39.13 12.16 -25.64
N ALA A 38 38.23 11.20 -25.40
CA ALA A 38 38.20 10.43 -24.15
C ALA A 38 39.47 9.60 -23.96
N TYR A 39 40.02 9.04 -25.04
CA TYR A 39 41.28 8.29 -25.01
C TYR A 39 42.49 9.20 -24.80
N LYS A 40 42.50 10.39 -25.42
CA LYS A 40 43.53 11.41 -25.18
C LYS A 40 43.52 11.89 -23.73
N PHE A 41 42.33 12.17 -23.19
CA PHE A 41 42.14 12.49 -21.78
C PHE A 41 42.70 11.39 -20.86
N ALA A 42 42.33 10.13 -21.11
CA ALA A 42 42.80 9.02 -20.29
C ALA A 42 44.34 8.86 -20.33
N ASN A 43 44.96 9.06 -21.48
CA ASN A 43 46.42 9.02 -21.62
C ASN A 43 47.10 10.15 -20.84
N ASN A 44 46.57 11.37 -20.93
CA ASN A 44 47.11 12.53 -20.23
C ASN A 44 46.98 12.40 -18.70
N GLU A 45 45.86 11.86 -18.22
CA GLU A 45 45.58 11.75 -16.79
C GLU A 45 46.19 10.50 -16.13
N LYS A 46 46.67 9.52 -16.89
CA LYS A 46 47.19 8.24 -16.37
C LYS A 46 48.23 8.40 -15.25
N SER A 47 49.23 9.27 -15.46
CA SER A 47 50.30 9.50 -14.49
C SER A 47 49.79 10.24 -13.25
N ASN A 48 48.90 11.22 -13.44
CA ASN A 48 48.29 11.99 -12.37
C ASN A 48 47.40 11.10 -11.51
N PHE A 49 46.53 10.31 -12.14
CA PHE A 49 45.64 9.37 -11.47
C PHE A 49 46.42 8.32 -10.68
N SER A 50 47.51 7.77 -11.23
CA SER A 50 48.38 6.85 -10.49
C SER A 50 48.98 7.49 -9.22
N LYS A 51 49.32 8.79 -9.26
CA LYS A 51 49.80 9.53 -8.08
C LYS A 51 48.68 9.74 -7.06
N MET A 52 47.44 9.97 -7.50
CA MET A 52 46.25 10.06 -6.62
C MET A 52 45.97 8.73 -5.90
N LEU A 53 45.97 7.63 -6.65
CA LEU A 53 45.85 6.27 -6.10
C LEU A 53 47.01 5.88 -5.17
N LYS A 54 48.12 6.61 -5.17
CA LYS A 54 49.24 6.39 -4.23
C LYS A 54 49.20 7.36 -3.05
N GLY A 55 48.19 8.23 -2.94
CA GLY A 55 48.10 9.27 -1.93
C GLY A 55 49.13 10.38 -2.08
N LYS A 56 49.84 10.43 -3.23
CA LYS A 56 50.86 11.46 -3.51
C LYS A 56 50.23 12.77 -4.00
N ARG A 57 48.96 12.74 -4.38
CA ARG A 57 48.13 13.88 -4.77
C ARG A 57 46.70 13.67 -4.28
N PRO A 58 45.96 14.74 -3.96
CA PRO A 58 44.53 14.62 -3.71
C PRO A 58 43.80 14.17 -4.97
N LEU A 59 42.69 13.44 -4.78
CA LEU A 59 41.79 13.12 -5.88
C LEU A 59 41.20 14.42 -6.43
N LYS A 60 41.16 14.57 -7.75
CA LYS A 60 40.54 15.75 -8.36
C LYS A 60 39.04 15.75 -8.08
N TYR A 61 38.50 16.92 -7.75
CA TYR A 61 37.08 17.10 -7.50
C TYR A 61 36.22 16.65 -8.69
N GLU A 62 36.66 16.95 -9.91
CA GLU A 62 35.98 16.57 -11.15
C GLU A 62 35.85 15.04 -11.34
N PHE A 63 36.64 14.21 -10.65
CA PHE A 63 36.56 12.75 -10.78
C PHE A 63 35.59 12.13 -9.78
N ILE A 64 35.13 12.88 -8.77
CA ILE A 64 34.31 12.36 -7.67
C ILE A 64 32.98 11.84 -8.21
N ILE A 65 32.16 12.70 -8.82
CA ILE A 65 30.84 12.33 -9.34
C ILE A 65 30.94 11.22 -10.42
N PRO A 66 31.87 11.28 -11.40
CA PRO A 66 32.08 10.16 -12.32
C PRO A 66 32.39 8.82 -11.64
N LEU A 67 33.29 8.81 -10.65
CA LEU A 67 33.65 7.58 -9.93
C LEU A 67 32.46 7.02 -9.16
N GLU A 68 31.68 7.89 -8.51
CA GLU A 68 30.46 7.49 -7.80
C GLU A 68 29.43 6.86 -8.74
N LYS A 69 29.23 7.42 -9.93
CA LYS A 69 28.32 6.87 -10.94
C LYS A 69 28.81 5.54 -11.52
N ILE A 70 30.10 5.46 -11.88
CA ILE A 70 30.69 4.27 -12.51
C ILE A 70 30.66 3.08 -11.54
N PHE A 71 30.98 3.33 -10.27
CA PHE A 71 31.03 2.27 -9.26
C PHE A 71 29.70 2.05 -8.54
N GLY A 72 28.84 3.07 -8.48
CA GLY A 72 27.57 3.04 -7.76
C GLY A 72 27.75 3.15 -6.25
N VAL A 73 28.81 3.83 -5.78
CA VAL A 73 29.17 3.95 -4.36
C VAL A 73 29.74 5.34 -4.07
N SER A 74 29.54 5.90 -2.87
CA SER A 74 30.02 7.25 -2.53
C SER A 74 31.55 7.33 -2.42
N LEU A 75 32.11 8.53 -2.60
CA LEU A 75 33.54 8.78 -2.40
C LEU A 75 33.99 8.46 -0.98
N ALA A 76 33.15 8.79 0.02
CA ALA A 76 33.45 8.48 1.42
C ALA A 76 33.75 6.99 1.59
N ARG A 77 32.96 6.13 0.94
CA ARG A 77 33.17 4.68 0.96
C ARG A 77 34.38 4.22 0.15
N LEU A 78 34.68 4.87 -0.97
CA LEU A 78 35.92 4.61 -1.71
C LEU A 78 37.17 4.95 -0.89
N MET A 79 37.09 5.85 0.10
CA MET A 79 38.24 6.27 0.91
C MET A 79 38.45 5.49 2.21
N ASP A 80 37.45 4.74 2.67
CA ASP A 80 37.47 3.99 3.94
C ASP A 80 38.39 2.75 3.87
N GLU A 81 39.15 2.51 4.95
CA GLU A 81 40.12 1.42 5.08
C GLU A 81 39.50 0.03 5.14
N ASP A 82 38.29 -0.07 5.71
CA ASP A 82 37.62 -1.35 5.97
C ASP A 82 36.46 -1.64 5.00
N ALA A 83 36.18 -0.73 4.05
CA ALA A 83 35.06 -0.84 3.11
C ALA A 83 35.01 -2.13 2.26
N TYR A 84 36.15 -2.79 2.04
CA TYR A 84 36.22 -4.06 1.29
C TYR A 84 36.09 -5.31 2.17
N LYS A 85 36.08 -5.17 3.51
CA LYS A 85 35.98 -6.26 4.50
C LYS A 85 34.63 -6.29 5.23
N LEU A 86 33.88 -5.21 5.20
CA LEU A 86 32.54 -5.15 5.76
C LEU A 86 31.57 -5.94 4.86
N PRO A 87 30.56 -6.65 5.42
CA PRO A 87 29.46 -7.16 4.60
C PRO A 87 28.88 -5.99 3.80
N ILE A 88 28.45 -6.26 2.57
CA ILE A 88 27.92 -5.26 1.63
C ILE A 88 26.81 -4.47 2.32
N GLU A 89 27.13 -3.30 2.88
CA GLU A 89 26.08 -2.41 3.37
C GLU A 89 25.26 -1.98 2.16
N LYS A 90 23.95 -2.23 2.20
CA LYS A 90 22.82 -1.53 1.55
C LYS A 90 23.07 -0.68 0.32
N GLU A 91 23.94 0.30 0.46
CA GLU A 91 24.29 1.30 -0.55
C GLU A 91 25.25 0.76 -1.63
N ASN A 92 25.80 -0.45 -1.45
CA ASN A 92 26.73 -1.12 -2.36
C ASN A 92 26.11 -2.26 -3.18
N VAL A 93 24.79 -2.43 -3.14
CA VAL A 93 24.14 -3.35 -4.07
C VAL A 93 24.24 -2.70 -5.46
N PRO A 94 24.77 -3.39 -6.49
CA PRO A 94 24.73 -2.87 -7.86
C PRO A 94 23.30 -2.46 -8.18
N PHE A 95 23.13 -1.46 -9.05
CA PHE A 95 21.85 -1.01 -9.60
C PHE A 95 21.09 -2.17 -10.26
N ASN A 96 20.59 -3.10 -9.46
CA ASN A 96 19.46 -3.95 -9.74
C ASN A 96 18.27 -3.01 -9.57
N LYS A 97 17.46 -2.92 -10.60
CA LYS A 97 16.16 -2.26 -10.54
C LYS A 97 15.40 -2.89 -9.36
N GLY A 98 15.43 -2.24 -8.20
CA GLY A 98 14.76 -2.69 -6.98
C GLY A 98 13.40 -2.01 -6.84
N PHE A 99 12.70 -2.24 -5.73
CA PHE A 99 11.37 -1.64 -5.49
C PHE A 99 11.34 -0.13 -5.76
N ARG A 100 12.33 0.60 -5.25
CA ARG A 100 12.48 2.05 -5.46
C ARG A 100 12.50 2.43 -6.93
N TYR A 101 13.28 1.72 -7.75
CA TYR A 101 13.41 2.03 -9.17
C TYR A 101 12.07 1.92 -9.88
N TYR A 102 11.35 0.82 -9.65
CA TYR A 102 10.08 0.60 -10.34
C TYR A 102 8.97 1.51 -9.82
N ALA A 103 8.88 1.75 -8.50
CA ALA A 103 7.92 2.69 -7.92
C ALA A 103 8.21 4.15 -8.37
N TYR A 104 9.48 4.56 -8.43
CA TYR A 104 9.86 5.90 -8.86
C TYR A 104 9.57 6.16 -10.35
N LEU A 105 9.84 5.19 -11.23
CA LEU A 105 9.51 5.34 -12.65
C LEU A 105 8.02 5.24 -12.94
N ASP A 106 7.27 4.50 -12.10
CA ASP A 106 5.83 4.30 -12.20
C ASP A 106 5.37 3.89 -13.62
N ASP A 107 6.15 3.05 -14.30
CA ASP A 107 5.91 2.64 -15.68
C ASP A 107 5.16 1.29 -15.73
N PRO A 108 3.91 1.25 -16.26
CA PRO A 108 3.13 0.03 -16.40
C PRO A 108 3.84 -1.12 -17.15
N GLN A 109 4.63 -0.79 -18.18
CA GLN A 109 5.34 -1.79 -18.99
C GLN A 109 6.51 -2.40 -18.22
N LEU A 110 7.23 -1.58 -17.43
CA LEU A 110 8.30 -2.10 -16.58
C LEU A 110 7.76 -3.01 -15.48
N TYR A 111 6.58 -2.71 -14.94
CA TYR A 111 5.94 -3.62 -13.99
C TYR A 111 5.67 -4.98 -14.60
N LYS A 112 5.00 -5.03 -15.76
CA LYS A 112 4.56 -6.30 -16.37
C LYS A 112 5.72 -7.10 -16.98
N ASN A 113 6.66 -6.43 -17.65
CA ASN A 113 7.69 -7.09 -18.45
C ASN A 113 8.99 -7.37 -17.69
N GLU A 114 9.25 -6.66 -16.59
CA GLU A 114 10.48 -6.84 -15.81
C GLU A 114 10.18 -7.15 -14.34
N PHE A 115 9.51 -6.25 -13.62
CA PHE A 115 9.31 -6.37 -12.18
C PHE A 115 8.57 -7.65 -11.79
N ASN A 116 7.52 -8.00 -12.53
CA ASN A 116 6.68 -9.17 -12.30
C ASN A 116 7.43 -10.50 -12.38
N LEU A 117 8.58 -10.50 -13.07
CA LEU A 117 9.41 -11.68 -13.32
C LEU A 117 10.53 -11.83 -12.29
N LEU A 118 10.73 -10.83 -11.43
CA LEU A 118 11.78 -10.87 -10.41
C LEU A 118 11.41 -11.81 -9.27
N LEU A 119 12.35 -12.71 -8.95
CA LEU A 119 12.23 -13.68 -7.86
C LEU A 119 13.27 -13.38 -6.78
N ALA A 120 12.90 -13.66 -5.54
CA ALA A 120 13.80 -13.67 -4.40
C ALA A 120 14.64 -14.96 -4.35
N ASN A 121 15.59 -15.01 -3.41
CA ASN A 121 16.51 -16.15 -3.26
C ASN A 121 15.81 -17.48 -2.94
N ASP A 122 14.58 -17.43 -2.39
CA ASP A 122 13.73 -18.59 -2.14
C ASP A 122 12.88 -19.00 -3.36
N GLY A 123 13.06 -18.33 -4.49
CA GLY A 123 12.32 -18.56 -5.73
C GLY A 123 10.92 -17.97 -5.77
N LYS A 124 10.48 -17.23 -4.73
CA LYS A 124 9.16 -16.58 -4.70
C LYS A 124 9.20 -15.19 -5.34
N PRO A 125 8.05 -14.65 -5.78
CA PRO A 125 7.97 -13.29 -6.30
C PRO A 125 8.56 -12.27 -5.32
N ILE A 126 9.38 -11.35 -5.83
CA ILE A 126 10.10 -10.37 -5.00
C ILE A 126 9.13 -9.51 -4.17
N ILE A 127 7.91 -9.26 -4.67
CA ILE A 127 6.87 -8.47 -4.00
C ILE A 127 6.51 -8.94 -2.58
N THR A 128 6.76 -10.22 -2.29
CA THR A 128 6.45 -10.84 -0.99
C THR A 128 7.53 -10.60 0.06
N GLN A 129 8.64 -9.97 -0.34
CA GLN A 129 9.80 -9.73 0.49
C GLN A 129 9.95 -8.26 0.85
N THR A 130 10.73 -8.00 1.89
CA THR A 130 11.28 -6.67 2.13
C THR A 130 12.60 -6.52 1.39
N ASP A 131 12.90 -5.30 0.96
CA ASP A 131 14.21 -4.96 0.45
C ASP A 131 15.24 -4.94 1.59
N GLU A 132 16.48 -4.62 1.26
CA GLU A 132 17.53 -4.50 2.25
C GLU A 132 17.16 -3.52 3.38
N PHE A 133 16.35 -2.48 3.09
CA PHE A 133 15.82 -1.46 4.00
C PHE A 133 14.72 -1.95 4.94
N GLY A 134 14.30 -3.20 4.82
CA GLY A 134 13.14 -3.68 5.55
C GLY A 134 11.84 -3.08 5.01
N LYS A 135 11.87 -2.42 3.85
CA LYS A 135 10.71 -1.81 3.21
C LYS A 135 10.13 -2.76 2.16
N THR A 136 8.81 -2.81 2.11
CA THR A 136 8.05 -3.51 1.08
C THR A 136 7.96 -2.65 -0.18
N PHE A 137 7.44 -3.22 -1.27
CA PHE A 137 7.11 -2.41 -2.45
C PHE A 137 6.01 -1.38 -2.17
N LEU A 138 5.04 -1.69 -1.30
CA LEU A 138 3.97 -0.77 -0.89
C LEU A 138 4.52 0.51 -0.26
N ASP A 139 5.59 0.42 0.53
CA ASP A 139 6.26 1.59 1.13
C ASP A 139 6.72 2.56 0.05
N TYR A 140 7.31 2.05 -1.03
CA TYR A 140 7.78 2.89 -2.13
C TYR A 140 6.66 3.34 -3.06
N VAL A 141 5.60 2.56 -3.21
CA VAL A 141 4.41 3.00 -3.94
C VAL A 141 3.82 4.24 -3.29
N VAL A 142 3.73 4.26 -1.95
CA VAL A 142 3.30 5.44 -1.19
C VAL A 142 4.35 6.55 -1.27
N GLU A 143 5.61 6.27 -0.99
CA GLU A 143 6.70 7.26 -0.96
C GLU A 143 6.80 8.05 -2.27
N TYR A 144 6.67 7.37 -3.41
CA TYR A 144 6.77 7.97 -4.75
C TYR A 144 5.41 8.29 -5.40
N HIS A 145 4.29 8.10 -4.69
CA HIS A 145 2.94 8.34 -5.22
C HIS A 145 2.67 7.60 -6.55
N SER A 146 3.09 6.35 -6.61
CA SER A 146 3.10 5.49 -7.80
C SER A 146 1.71 4.94 -8.10
N VAL A 147 0.92 5.69 -8.88
CA VAL A 147 -0.48 5.33 -9.19
C VAL A 147 -0.56 4.12 -10.13
N ASN A 148 0.39 3.95 -11.04
CA ASN A 148 0.45 2.73 -11.86
C ASN A 148 0.92 1.53 -11.03
N GLY A 149 1.75 1.75 -10.02
CA GLY A 149 2.11 0.74 -9.01
C GLY A 149 0.88 0.22 -8.26
N VAL A 150 -0.03 1.10 -7.84
CA VAL A 150 -1.33 0.69 -7.25
C VAL A 150 -2.12 -0.17 -8.23
N ARG A 151 -2.30 0.29 -9.48
CA ARG A 151 -3.05 -0.47 -10.50
C ARG A 151 -2.43 -1.83 -10.79
N TYR A 152 -1.10 -1.90 -10.87
CA TYR A 152 -0.37 -3.15 -11.03
C TYR A 152 -0.62 -4.13 -9.88
N LEU A 153 -0.54 -3.66 -8.63
CA LEU A 153 -0.84 -4.49 -7.45
C LEU A 153 -2.28 -5.01 -7.47
N TYR A 154 -3.21 -4.20 -7.93
CA TYR A 154 -4.61 -4.58 -8.08
C TYR A 154 -4.83 -5.60 -9.21
N GLU A 155 -4.35 -5.32 -10.42
CA GLU A 155 -4.57 -6.17 -11.59
C GLU A 155 -3.84 -7.51 -11.49
N GLU A 156 -2.59 -7.51 -11.03
CA GLU A 156 -1.73 -8.69 -11.06
C GLU A 156 -1.79 -9.49 -9.76
N TYR A 157 -2.01 -8.83 -8.62
CA TYR A 157 -2.02 -9.48 -7.31
C TYR A 157 -3.37 -9.45 -6.62
N GLY A 158 -4.38 -8.74 -7.15
CA GLY A 158 -5.70 -8.67 -6.52
C GLY A 158 -5.63 -8.13 -5.09
N ILE A 159 -4.80 -7.10 -4.86
CA ILE A 159 -4.55 -6.54 -3.53
C ILE A 159 -5.87 -6.18 -2.82
N LYS A 160 -6.07 -6.70 -1.59
CA LYS A 160 -7.23 -6.38 -0.75
C LYS A 160 -6.87 -6.24 0.72
N LEU A 161 -7.38 -5.22 1.39
CA LEU A 161 -7.46 -5.14 2.85
C LEU A 161 -8.88 -5.50 3.26
N LYS A 162 -9.05 -6.68 3.87
CA LYS A 162 -10.37 -7.24 4.15
C LYS A 162 -10.47 -7.96 5.50
N TRP A 163 -9.44 -7.82 6.34
CA TRP A 163 -9.35 -8.41 7.68
C TRP A 163 -9.01 -7.35 8.73
N PHE A 164 -9.22 -7.70 10.00
CA PHE A 164 -9.11 -6.78 11.12
C PHE A 164 -7.68 -6.34 11.47
N TYR A 165 -6.65 -7.07 11.03
CA TYR A 165 -5.25 -6.78 11.35
C TYR A 165 -4.52 -5.85 10.35
N ASN A 166 -5.23 -5.11 9.49
CA ASN A 166 -4.64 -4.21 8.47
C ASN A 166 -3.63 -4.87 7.52
N GLN A 167 -3.79 -6.17 7.27
CA GLN A 167 -2.94 -6.91 6.35
C GLN A 167 -3.53 -6.88 4.95
N PHE A 168 -2.68 -6.57 3.96
CA PHE A 168 -3.06 -6.67 2.57
C PHE A 168 -2.88 -8.10 2.05
N GLU A 169 -3.94 -8.63 1.44
CA GLU A 169 -4.02 -9.94 0.81
C GLU A 169 -3.65 -9.87 -0.67
N PHE A 170 -2.76 -10.76 -1.11
CA PHE A 170 -2.32 -10.89 -2.50
C PHE A 170 -2.64 -12.32 -3.00
N ARG A 171 -3.28 -12.45 -4.16
CA ARG A 171 -3.84 -13.68 -4.77
C ARG A 171 -3.33 -13.98 -6.19
N LYS A 172 -2.04 -13.79 -6.47
CA LYS A 172 -1.50 -14.05 -7.83
C LYS A 172 -1.29 -15.54 -8.16
N ASP A 173 -1.06 -16.40 -7.16
CA ASP A 173 -0.73 -17.82 -7.34
C ASP A 173 -1.67 -18.74 -6.53
N LYS A 174 -1.41 -20.06 -6.52
CA LYS A 174 -2.08 -21.01 -5.61
C LYS A 174 -1.67 -20.74 -4.16
N GLY A 175 -2.28 -19.74 -3.55
CA GLY A 175 -2.04 -19.36 -2.18
C GLY A 175 -2.42 -17.92 -1.91
N ILE A 176 -2.39 -17.56 -0.62
CA ILE A 176 -2.63 -16.21 -0.16
C ILE A 176 -1.34 -15.71 0.48
N THR A 177 -0.84 -14.56 0.02
CA THR A 177 0.25 -13.85 0.68
C THR A 177 -0.30 -12.66 1.45
N TRP A 178 0.21 -12.45 2.65
CA TRP A 178 -0.15 -11.33 3.51
C TRP A 178 1.04 -10.39 3.63
N ILE A 179 0.80 -9.10 3.41
CA ILE A 179 1.80 -8.07 3.64
C ILE A 179 1.32 -7.20 4.80
N ASN A 180 2.10 -7.21 5.88
CA ASN A 180 1.97 -6.22 6.94
C ASN A 180 2.48 -4.89 6.40
N PHE A 181 1.65 -3.85 6.52
CA PHE A 181 2.00 -2.54 6.02
C PHE A 181 1.51 -1.46 7.00
N GLU A 182 2.45 -0.79 7.65
CA GLU A 182 2.14 0.18 8.70
C GLU A 182 1.53 1.46 8.15
N ASN A 183 1.89 1.86 6.92
CA ASN A 183 1.47 3.13 6.34
C ASN A 183 0.14 3.04 5.55
N SER A 184 -0.80 2.22 6.03
CA SER A 184 -2.04 1.86 5.35
C SER A 184 -2.96 3.05 5.05
N ILE A 185 -2.92 4.09 5.90
CA ILE A 185 -3.66 5.35 5.73
C ILE A 185 -3.11 6.15 4.55
N GLU A 186 -1.80 6.32 4.44
CA GLU A 186 -1.21 7.07 3.31
C GLU A 186 -1.40 6.32 1.99
N PHE A 187 -1.40 4.98 2.01
CA PHE A 187 -1.84 4.21 0.85
C PHE A 187 -3.31 4.46 0.51
N ALA A 188 -4.20 4.54 1.50
CA ALA A 188 -5.61 4.87 1.26
C ALA A 188 -5.76 6.26 0.62
N ARG A 189 -5.01 7.25 1.10
CA ARG A 189 -4.97 8.60 0.51
C ARG A 189 -4.50 8.57 -0.93
N LEU A 190 -3.45 7.78 -1.23
CA LEU A 190 -2.96 7.59 -2.59
C LEU A 190 -4.04 6.95 -3.49
N VAL A 191 -4.66 5.85 -3.06
CA VAL A 191 -5.74 5.21 -3.84
C VAL A 191 -6.91 6.17 -4.07
N ALA A 192 -7.34 6.90 -3.04
CA ALA A 192 -8.39 7.89 -3.15
C ALA A 192 -8.04 9.03 -4.14
N SER A 193 -6.77 9.44 -4.20
CA SER A 193 -6.29 10.48 -5.12
C SER A 193 -6.39 10.08 -6.59
N MET A 194 -6.49 8.78 -6.89
CA MET A 194 -6.65 8.26 -8.25
C MET A 194 -8.06 8.49 -8.82
N LYS A 195 -9.02 8.93 -7.98
CA LYS A 195 -10.43 9.18 -8.36
C LYS A 195 -11.09 7.95 -9.02
N ASP A 196 -10.75 6.78 -8.50
CA ASP A 196 -11.24 5.49 -8.97
C ASP A 196 -11.95 4.80 -7.79
N VAL A 197 -13.23 5.12 -7.64
CA VAL A 197 -14.07 4.69 -6.50
C VAL A 197 -14.25 3.18 -6.48
N GLU A 198 -14.38 2.56 -7.66
CA GLU A 198 -14.48 1.10 -7.78
C GLU A 198 -13.20 0.43 -7.30
N LEU A 199 -12.03 0.93 -7.72
CA LEU A 199 -10.74 0.45 -7.25
C LEU A 199 -10.60 0.63 -5.73
N PHE A 200 -10.94 1.80 -5.19
CA PHE A 200 -10.89 2.07 -3.76
C PHE A 200 -11.74 1.06 -2.97
N ASN A 201 -13.01 0.90 -3.36
CA ASN A 201 -13.93 -0.03 -2.70
C ASN A 201 -13.56 -1.51 -2.91
N SER A 202 -12.83 -1.84 -3.98
CA SER A 202 -12.37 -3.20 -4.23
C SER A 202 -11.15 -3.57 -3.37
N ILE A 203 -10.22 -2.62 -3.18
CA ILE A 203 -9.06 -2.78 -2.29
C ILE A 203 -9.52 -2.78 -0.82
N TYR A 204 -10.37 -1.84 -0.42
CA TYR A 204 -10.84 -1.68 0.96
C TYR A 204 -12.19 -2.40 1.16
N ASP A 205 -12.13 -3.72 1.30
CA ASP A 205 -13.30 -4.60 1.35
C ASP A 205 -13.86 -4.74 2.77
N SER A 206 -14.61 -3.71 3.18
CA SER A 206 -15.35 -3.65 4.45
C SER A 206 -16.45 -4.72 4.57
N TYR A 207 -16.96 -5.22 3.43
CA TYR A 207 -18.00 -6.25 3.35
C TYR A 207 -17.51 -7.59 3.89
N ASN A 208 -16.29 -8.00 3.51
CA ASN A 208 -15.72 -9.26 4.01
C ASN A 208 -15.70 -9.29 5.54
N MET A 209 -15.24 -8.21 6.17
CA MET A 209 -15.19 -8.09 7.63
C MET A 209 -16.58 -8.16 8.26
N PHE A 210 -17.56 -7.48 7.68
CA PHE A 210 -18.94 -7.50 8.16
C PHE A 210 -19.53 -8.91 8.16
N PHE A 211 -19.40 -9.64 7.04
CA PHE A 211 -19.98 -10.99 6.91
C PHE A 211 -19.15 -12.10 7.55
N ALA A 212 -17.84 -11.93 7.70
CA ALA A 212 -16.96 -12.93 8.32
C ALA A 212 -16.86 -12.81 9.84
N CYS A 213 -16.75 -11.57 10.35
CA CYS A 213 -16.42 -11.29 11.75
C CYS A 213 -17.54 -10.52 12.45
N GLY A 214 -18.18 -9.59 11.75
CA GLY A 214 -19.24 -8.77 12.32
C GLY A 214 -18.77 -7.77 13.37
N TYR A 215 -17.50 -7.34 13.35
CA TYR A 215 -16.99 -6.23 14.17
C TYR A 215 -15.75 -5.65 13.50
N TYR A 216 -15.34 -4.44 13.89
CA TYR A 216 -14.03 -3.90 13.54
C TYR A 216 -13.19 -3.82 14.81
N ASP A 217 -11.94 -4.31 14.76
CA ASP A 217 -11.02 -4.09 15.87
C ASP A 217 -10.72 -2.59 15.98
N VAL A 218 -11.28 -1.93 16.99
CA VAL A 218 -11.24 -0.46 17.14
C VAL A 218 -9.81 0.05 17.25
N ASP A 219 -8.90 -0.75 17.80
CA ASP A 219 -7.50 -0.37 17.98
C ASP A 219 -6.61 -0.74 16.78
N GLY A 220 -7.04 -1.72 15.97
CA GLY A 220 -6.19 -2.36 14.97
C GLY A 220 -6.67 -2.25 13.52
N CYS A 221 -7.94 -1.89 13.26
CA CYS A 221 -8.56 -1.95 11.95
C CYS A 221 -8.70 -0.58 11.29
N ILE A 222 -8.30 -0.47 10.02
CA ILE A 222 -8.37 0.77 9.24
C ILE A 222 -9.81 1.27 9.11
N PHE A 223 -10.80 0.37 9.09
CA PHE A 223 -12.22 0.72 9.01
C PHE A 223 -12.76 1.40 10.26
N ALA A 224 -12.02 1.38 11.38
CA ALA A 224 -12.31 2.11 12.60
C ALA A 224 -11.34 3.30 12.82
N ASN A 225 -10.36 3.50 11.95
CA ASN A 225 -9.36 4.56 12.08
C ASN A 225 -9.93 5.93 11.68
N ASN A 226 -9.75 6.93 12.54
CA ASN A 226 -10.27 8.28 12.33
C ASN A 226 -9.80 8.90 11.00
N ASP A 227 -8.51 8.82 10.65
CA ASP A 227 -7.99 9.42 9.43
C ASP A 227 -8.58 8.79 8.16
N PHE A 228 -8.88 7.48 8.21
CA PHE A 228 -9.55 6.77 7.12
C PHE A 228 -11.02 7.17 7.00
N LEU A 229 -11.72 7.33 8.13
CA LEU A 229 -13.11 7.79 8.14
C LEU A 229 -13.22 9.23 7.64
N GLU A 230 -12.29 10.10 8.03
CA GLU A 230 -12.20 11.47 7.49
C GLU A 230 -11.93 11.47 5.99
N LEU A 231 -11.03 10.60 5.50
CA LEU A 231 -10.79 10.45 4.06
C LEU A 231 -12.07 10.11 3.29
N ILE A 232 -12.91 9.22 3.81
CA ILE A 232 -14.20 8.87 3.20
C ILE A 232 -15.17 10.05 3.27
N LEU A 233 -15.33 10.68 4.44
CA LEU A 233 -16.29 11.77 4.64
C LEU A 233 -15.93 13.05 3.86
N ASP A 234 -14.64 13.32 3.68
CA ASP A 234 -14.13 14.49 2.97
C ASP A 234 -14.13 14.30 1.44
N ASN A 235 -14.22 13.07 0.93
CA ASN A 235 -14.28 12.77 -0.51
C ASN A 235 -15.71 12.46 -0.97
N ASP A 236 -16.32 13.38 -1.73
CA ASP A 236 -17.72 13.23 -2.20
C ASP A 236 -18.00 11.94 -2.98
N GLU A 237 -17.10 11.53 -3.87
CA GLU A 237 -17.33 10.35 -4.73
C GLU A 237 -17.26 9.06 -3.92
N ILE A 238 -16.26 8.95 -3.03
CA ILE A 238 -16.13 7.80 -2.13
C ILE A 238 -17.27 7.79 -1.11
N PHE A 239 -17.60 8.93 -0.51
CA PHE A 239 -18.73 9.07 0.41
C PHE A 239 -20.03 8.61 -0.24
N ASN A 240 -20.34 9.10 -1.44
CA ASN A 240 -21.57 8.73 -2.14
C ASN A 240 -21.64 7.23 -2.46
N SER A 241 -20.49 6.57 -2.67
CA SER A 241 -20.44 5.14 -2.95
C SER A 241 -20.87 4.25 -1.78
N ILE A 242 -20.83 4.75 -0.53
CA ILE A 242 -21.19 3.93 0.63
C ILE A 242 -22.70 3.65 0.71
N PHE A 243 -23.52 4.45 0.02
CA PHE A 243 -24.98 4.30 -0.06
C PHE A 243 -25.45 3.29 -1.11
N GLU A 244 -24.55 2.85 -2.00
CA GLU A 244 -24.92 1.98 -3.10
C GLU A 244 -25.20 0.56 -2.59
N GLU A 245 -26.44 0.09 -2.79
CA GLU A 245 -26.81 -1.31 -2.55
C GLU A 245 -26.30 -2.16 -3.72
N LYS A 246 -25.32 -3.03 -3.45
CA LYS A 246 -24.73 -3.90 -4.46
C LYS A 246 -24.68 -5.36 -4.02
N SER A 247 -24.55 -6.23 -5.02
CA SER A 247 -24.35 -7.66 -4.83
C SER A 247 -22.91 -7.93 -4.38
N TYR A 248 -22.76 -8.65 -3.28
CA TYR A 248 -21.48 -9.04 -2.70
C TYR A 248 -21.41 -10.56 -2.56
N VAL A 249 -20.44 -11.18 -3.22
CA VAL A 249 -20.21 -12.63 -3.17
C VAL A 249 -19.24 -12.93 -2.04
N PHE A 250 -19.76 -13.48 -0.94
CA PHE A 250 -18.98 -13.89 0.20
C PHE A 250 -18.53 -15.34 0.05
N GLU A 251 -17.22 -15.55 -0.19
CA GLU A 251 -16.62 -16.88 -0.25
C GLU A 251 -16.60 -17.52 1.15
N LEU A 252 -17.17 -18.73 1.27
CA LEU A 252 -17.24 -19.41 2.56
C LEU A 252 -15.90 -20.01 2.96
N SER A 253 -15.65 -20.14 4.26
CA SER A 253 -14.52 -20.93 4.77
C SER A 253 -14.72 -22.42 4.46
N ASN A 254 -13.63 -23.20 4.40
CA ASN A 254 -13.72 -24.64 4.10
C ASN A 254 -14.64 -25.42 5.05
N SER A 255 -14.74 -25.01 6.32
CA SER A 255 -15.68 -25.61 7.27
C SER A 255 -17.13 -25.26 6.92
N ALA A 256 -17.41 -23.99 6.61
CA ALA A 256 -18.74 -23.54 6.21
C ALA A 256 -19.17 -24.13 4.86
N LYS A 257 -18.26 -24.24 3.87
CA LYS A 257 -18.52 -24.94 2.60
C LYS A 257 -18.97 -26.38 2.81
N ARG A 258 -18.29 -27.13 3.69
CA ARG A 258 -18.68 -28.50 4.05
C ARG A 258 -20.02 -28.57 4.79
N LYS A 259 -20.31 -27.63 5.69
CA LYS A 259 -21.58 -27.59 6.44
C LYS A 259 -22.76 -27.26 5.53
N LYS A 260 -22.60 -26.26 4.65
CA LYS A 260 -23.69 -25.69 3.83
C LYS A 260 -23.79 -26.26 2.41
N GLN A 261 -22.80 -27.04 1.96
CA GLN A 261 -22.75 -27.63 0.62
C GLN A 261 -22.82 -26.60 -0.52
N VAL A 262 -22.30 -25.39 -0.27
CA VAL A 262 -22.21 -24.29 -1.25
C VAL A 262 -20.84 -23.60 -1.11
N GLU A 263 -20.36 -23.01 -2.20
CA GLU A 263 -19.04 -22.35 -2.23
C GLU A 263 -19.05 -20.92 -1.68
N SER A 264 -20.17 -20.20 -1.87
CA SER A 264 -20.33 -18.80 -1.50
C SER A 264 -21.79 -18.47 -1.20
N ILE A 265 -22.00 -17.32 -0.57
CA ILE A 265 -23.32 -16.71 -0.35
C ILE A 265 -23.31 -15.32 -0.98
N THR A 266 -24.38 -14.96 -1.68
CA THR A 266 -24.53 -13.64 -2.27
C THR A 266 -25.43 -12.79 -1.39
N TYR A 267 -24.92 -11.65 -0.93
CA TYR A 267 -25.66 -10.65 -0.17
C TYR A 267 -25.93 -9.43 -1.04
N ASN A 268 -27.09 -8.79 -0.88
CA ASN A 268 -27.34 -7.46 -1.45
C ASN A 268 -27.32 -6.46 -0.29
N SER A 269 -26.29 -5.62 -0.25
CA SER A 269 -26.05 -4.74 0.90
C SER A 269 -25.36 -3.45 0.50
N ILE A 270 -25.63 -2.39 1.27
CA ILE A 270 -24.87 -1.15 1.23
C ILE A 270 -23.50 -1.34 1.91
N ASN A 271 -22.60 -0.36 1.82
CA ASN A 271 -21.26 -0.52 2.37
C ASN A 271 -21.30 -0.50 3.91
N PRO A 272 -20.83 -1.57 4.60
CA PRO A 272 -20.90 -1.65 6.06
C PRO A 272 -20.18 -0.56 6.83
N ILE A 273 -19.22 0.13 6.19
CA ILE A 273 -18.50 1.25 6.80
C ILE A 273 -19.42 2.42 7.16
N ILE A 274 -20.62 2.49 6.56
CA ILE A 274 -21.58 3.57 6.75
C ILE A 274 -21.91 3.85 8.23
N ASN A 275 -22.03 2.80 9.06
CA ASN A 275 -22.31 2.96 10.49
C ASN A 275 -21.12 3.54 11.26
N THR A 276 -19.90 3.16 10.88
CA THR A 276 -18.69 3.77 11.47
C THR A 276 -18.54 5.22 11.04
N CYS A 277 -18.78 5.53 9.75
CA CYS A 277 -18.82 6.91 9.24
C CYS A 277 -19.89 7.75 9.95
N LEU A 278 -21.09 7.21 10.19
CA LEU A 278 -22.15 7.89 10.92
C LEU A 278 -21.73 8.15 12.37
N SER A 279 -21.21 7.13 13.07
CA SER A 279 -20.74 7.25 14.45
C SER A 279 -19.66 8.33 14.58
N TYR A 280 -18.71 8.37 13.64
CA TYR A 280 -17.70 9.40 13.58
C TYR A 280 -18.29 10.80 13.34
N ALA A 281 -19.12 10.94 12.29
CA ALA A 281 -19.75 12.22 11.95
C ALA A 281 -20.60 12.79 13.10
N LEU A 282 -21.28 11.94 13.86
CA LEU A 282 -22.06 12.32 15.04
C LEU A 282 -21.21 12.78 16.23
N LYS A 283 -19.96 12.31 16.36
CA LYS A 283 -18.99 12.78 17.36
C LYS A 283 -18.34 14.11 16.96
N HIS A 284 -18.36 14.43 15.67
CA HIS A 284 -17.65 15.57 15.06
C HIS A 284 -18.60 16.46 14.25
N LEU A 285 -19.75 16.82 14.84
CA LEU A 285 -20.82 17.58 14.16
C LEU A 285 -20.38 18.98 13.71
N ASP A 286 -19.37 19.56 14.36
CA ASP A 286 -18.78 20.84 13.97
C ASP A 286 -18.22 20.82 12.54
N LYS A 287 -17.66 19.69 12.09
CA LYS A 287 -17.17 19.48 10.73
C LYS A 287 -18.15 18.69 9.86
N TYR A 288 -18.79 17.66 10.41
CA TYR A 288 -19.47 16.61 9.64
C TYR A 288 -20.99 16.56 9.78
N LYS A 289 -21.63 17.61 10.31
CA LYS A 289 -23.10 17.63 10.48
C LYS A 289 -23.87 17.29 9.20
N GLN A 290 -23.49 17.83 8.04
CA GLN A 290 -24.21 17.55 6.79
C GLN A 290 -24.08 16.08 6.36
N ARG A 291 -22.89 15.48 6.50
CA ARG A 291 -22.68 14.05 6.23
C ARG A 291 -23.52 13.17 7.15
N ALA A 292 -23.60 13.51 8.44
CA ALA A 292 -24.47 12.80 9.38
C ALA A 292 -25.96 12.90 8.96
N ILE A 293 -26.42 14.09 8.53
CA ILE A 293 -27.79 14.29 8.04
C ILE A 293 -28.07 13.43 6.80
N GLU A 294 -27.15 13.40 5.85
CA GLU A 294 -27.26 12.60 4.62
C GLU A 294 -27.38 11.11 4.95
N ILE A 295 -26.50 10.59 5.82
CA ILE A 295 -26.57 9.18 6.23
C ILE A 295 -27.87 8.87 6.98
N LEU A 296 -28.30 9.72 7.91
CA LEU A 296 -29.52 9.48 8.68
C LEU A 296 -30.77 9.51 7.79
N LYS A 297 -30.88 10.47 6.86
CA LYS A 297 -31.99 10.53 5.90
C LYS A 297 -32.06 9.29 5.04
N PHE A 298 -30.92 8.88 4.47
CA PHE A 298 -30.83 7.62 3.72
C PHE A 298 -31.23 6.43 4.60
N GLY A 299 -30.72 6.36 5.83
CA GLY A 299 -31.00 5.27 6.77
C GLY A 299 -32.47 5.14 7.16
N ILE A 300 -33.20 6.25 7.26
CA ILE A 300 -34.65 6.23 7.53
C ILE A 300 -35.39 5.48 6.41
N ASP A 301 -35.13 5.82 5.15
CA ASP A 301 -35.81 5.21 4.02
C ASP A 301 -35.32 3.78 3.77
N TYR A 302 -34.01 3.56 3.83
CA TYR A 302 -33.39 2.26 3.66
C TYR A 302 -33.86 1.26 4.72
N ASN A 303 -33.80 1.61 6.00
CA ASN A 303 -34.25 0.72 7.07
C ASN A 303 -35.76 0.45 7.00
N ARG A 304 -36.60 1.43 6.63
CA ARG A 304 -38.04 1.20 6.43
C ARG A 304 -38.29 0.17 5.33
N LYS A 305 -37.58 0.29 4.19
CA LYS A 305 -37.65 -0.68 3.09
C LYS A 305 -37.29 -2.08 3.60
N LYS A 306 -36.16 -2.23 4.30
CA LYS A 306 -35.72 -3.53 4.86
C LYS A 306 -36.68 -4.08 5.91
N ALA A 307 -37.27 -3.22 6.73
CA ALA A 307 -38.24 -3.60 7.76
C ALA A 307 -39.61 -4.06 7.23
N THR A 308 -39.97 -3.74 5.98
CA THR A 308 -41.33 -3.98 5.44
C THR A 308 -41.79 -5.44 5.57
N ASN A 309 -40.86 -6.41 5.56
CA ASN A 309 -41.15 -7.84 5.64
C ASN A 309 -40.57 -8.52 6.90
N ILE A 310 -40.23 -7.73 7.92
CA ILE A 310 -39.56 -8.21 9.15
C ILE A 310 -40.54 -8.09 10.33
N ASP A 311 -40.79 -9.20 11.02
CA ASP A 311 -41.44 -9.18 12.33
C ASP A 311 -40.40 -8.82 13.39
N PHE A 312 -40.38 -7.58 13.86
CA PHE A 312 -39.39 -7.05 14.80
C PHE A 312 -39.27 -7.84 16.12
N SER A 313 -40.25 -8.67 16.48
CA SER A 313 -40.16 -9.52 17.69
C SER A 313 -39.09 -10.61 17.59
N ASP A 314 -38.75 -11.03 16.37
CA ASP A 314 -37.80 -12.10 16.10
C ASP A 314 -36.41 -11.59 15.70
N TYR A 315 -36.17 -10.27 15.62
CA TYR A 315 -34.93 -9.73 15.07
C TYR A 315 -34.22 -8.80 16.05
N TYR A 316 -32.89 -8.83 16.01
CA TYR A 316 -32.06 -8.02 16.87
C TYR A 316 -30.76 -7.59 16.18
N ILE A 317 -30.24 -6.43 16.58
CA ILE A 317 -28.92 -5.96 16.22
C ILE A 317 -27.92 -6.76 17.04
N CYS A 318 -27.05 -7.50 16.36
CA CYS A 318 -26.12 -8.44 16.99
C CYS A 318 -24.68 -7.94 17.07
N ASN A 319 -24.37 -6.76 16.50
CA ASN A 319 -23.04 -6.16 16.57
C ASN A 319 -23.03 -4.64 16.35
N GLU A 320 -21.86 -4.05 16.59
CA GLU A 320 -21.56 -2.62 16.42
C GLU A 320 -21.60 -2.14 14.97
N LEU A 321 -21.55 -3.06 13.98
CA LEU A 321 -21.61 -2.72 12.57
C LEU A 321 -23.05 -2.64 12.04
N GLY A 322 -24.05 -2.89 12.88
CA GLY A 322 -25.47 -2.80 12.51
C GLY A 322 -26.00 -4.05 11.83
N ALA A 323 -25.45 -5.22 12.14
CA ALA A 323 -25.99 -6.48 11.64
C ALA A 323 -27.29 -6.86 12.34
N LEU A 324 -28.38 -6.90 11.57
CA LEU A 324 -29.66 -7.42 11.96
C LEU A 324 -29.71 -8.94 11.70
N LYS A 325 -29.95 -9.71 12.76
CA LYS A 325 -30.15 -11.16 12.71
C LYS A 325 -31.57 -11.51 13.08
N LYS A 326 -32.04 -12.64 12.55
CA LYS A 326 -33.27 -13.30 12.99
C LYS A 326 -32.95 -14.37 14.02
N PHE A 327 -33.77 -14.46 15.06
CA PHE A 327 -33.69 -15.51 16.06
C PHE A 327 -33.85 -16.88 15.40
N LYS A 328 -32.86 -17.77 15.60
CA LYS A 328 -32.77 -19.14 15.04
C LYS A 328 -32.46 -19.26 13.54
N ASP A 329 -32.21 -18.16 12.82
CA ASP A 329 -31.72 -18.21 11.44
C ASP A 329 -30.27 -17.74 11.40
N GLU A 330 -29.32 -18.67 11.30
CA GLU A 330 -27.89 -18.36 11.22
C GLU A 330 -27.51 -17.71 9.88
N ASP A 331 -28.38 -17.78 8.87
CA ASP A 331 -28.07 -17.39 7.49
C ASP A 331 -28.63 -16.02 7.12
N PHE A 332 -29.61 -15.51 7.87
CA PHE A 332 -30.12 -14.14 7.71
C PHE A 332 -29.15 -13.11 8.31
N TYR A 333 -28.57 -12.29 7.45
CA TYR A 333 -27.73 -11.15 7.80
C TYR A 333 -28.11 -9.96 6.95
N GLU A 334 -28.64 -8.93 7.58
CA GLU A 334 -28.97 -7.66 6.90
C GLU A 334 -28.24 -6.53 7.61
N LEU A 335 -27.68 -5.60 6.85
CA LEU A 335 -27.11 -4.38 7.40
C LEU A 335 -28.22 -3.36 7.59
N ILE A 336 -28.34 -2.80 8.79
CA ILE A 336 -29.19 -1.67 9.09
C ILE A 336 -28.36 -0.47 9.54
N ILE A 337 -28.86 0.73 9.29
CA ILE A 337 -28.22 1.97 9.77
C ILE A 337 -28.76 2.30 11.16
N PHE A 338 -27.88 2.53 12.12
CA PHE A 338 -28.32 2.87 13.48
C PHE A 338 -27.43 3.96 14.08
N ALA A 339 -27.97 4.68 15.05
CA ALA A 339 -27.24 5.69 15.80
C ALA A 339 -27.43 5.43 17.29
N ASP A 340 -26.34 5.29 18.02
CA ASP A 340 -26.31 5.04 19.46
C ASP A 340 -25.50 6.10 20.21
N ILE A 341 -25.69 7.37 19.80
CA ILE A 341 -24.99 8.52 20.37
C ILE A 341 -26.04 9.53 20.81
N GLU A 342 -25.92 10.02 22.05
CA GLU A 342 -26.70 11.15 22.53
C GLU A 342 -26.13 12.46 21.96
N THR A 343 -27.01 13.32 21.43
CA THR A 343 -26.62 14.63 20.92
C THR A 343 -27.61 15.71 21.38
N SER A 344 -27.08 16.92 21.58
CA SER A 344 -27.86 18.12 21.85
C SER A 344 -28.37 18.80 20.58
N ASP A 345 -27.88 18.42 19.39
CA ASP A 345 -28.36 18.98 18.12
C ASP A 345 -29.79 18.49 17.83
N THR A 346 -30.73 19.43 17.78
CA THR A 346 -32.16 19.12 17.66
C THR A 346 -32.53 18.48 16.34
N GLU A 347 -31.85 18.84 15.25
CA GLU A 347 -32.12 18.30 13.91
C GLU A 347 -31.64 16.85 13.83
N ILE A 348 -30.40 16.59 14.26
CA ILE A 348 -29.84 15.24 14.33
C ILE A 348 -30.70 14.36 15.23
N LYS A 349 -31.08 14.86 16.41
CA LYS A 349 -31.95 14.13 17.35
C LYS A 349 -33.30 13.77 16.73
N ALA A 350 -33.90 14.68 15.96
CA ALA A 350 -35.14 14.43 15.25
C ALA A 350 -34.98 13.35 14.17
N LEU A 351 -33.86 13.34 13.42
CA LEU A 351 -33.57 12.31 12.42
C LEU A 351 -33.32 10.94 13.06
N ILE A 352 -32.51 10.87 14.12
CA ILE A 352 -32.26 9.62 14.87
C ILE A 352 -33.58 9.04 15.39
N SER A 353 -34.50 9.88 15.88
CA SER A 353 -35.80 9.42 16.39
C SER A 353 -36.72 8.80 15.32
N GLN A 354 -36.46 9.08 14.04
CA GLN A 354 -37.23 8.55 12.92
C GLN A 354 -36.69 7.24 12.35
N LEU A 355 -35.47 6.84 12.73
CA LEU A 355 -34.92 5.55 12.35
C LEU A 355 -35.80 4.42 12.95
N PRO A 356 -36.14 3.37 12.17
CA PRO A 356 -36.78 2.19 12.72
C PRO A 356 -35.99 1.63 13.90
N LYS A 357 -36.69 1.31 14.99
CA LYS A 357 -36.08 0.76 16.20
C LYS A 357 -36.05 -0.75 16.12
N PHE A 358 -34.88 -1.32 16.35
CA PHE A 358 -34.67 -2.76 16.43
C PHE A 358 -34.22 -3.12 17.85
N ASN A 359 -34.54 -4.32 18.30
CA ASN A 359 -34.03 -4.82 19.57
C ASN A 359 -32.51 -4.93 19.51
N LYS A 360 -31.83 -4.67 20.62
CA LYS A 360 -30.39 -4.92 20.76
C LYS A 360 -30.21 -6.19 21.59
N TYR A 361 -29.23 -7.01 21.22
CA TYR A 361 -28.85 -8.20 21.99
C TYR A 361 -28.07 -7.84 23.24
#